data_AF-A0A4Y2NK40-F1
#
_entry.id   AF-A0A4Y2NK40-F1
#
_cell.length_a   1.000
_cell.length_b   1.000
_cell.length_c   1.000
_cell.angle_alpha   90.00
_cell.angle_beta   90.00
_cell.angle_gamma   90.00
#
_symmetry.space_group_name_H-M   'P 1'
#
loop_
_entity.id
_entity.type
_entity.pdbx_description
1 polymer ?
#
loop_
_entity_poly.entity_id
_entity_poly.type
_entity_poly.pdbx_seq_one_letter_code
_entity_poly.pdbx_strand_id
1 'polypeptide(L)'
;MTSKILGFDELLLNPIITMDNSVFGSLHSVAFFALPYFASEVSKADEELRDKVKDEFFRLTLRKSTKAGSELLGRFMKAKRHLVLTAWGVFQFKKGFLFASAGVVITYNLLILQLNTEIKR
;
A
#
# COMPACT_ATOMS: atom_id res chain seq x y z
N MET A 1 4.01 6.10 -21.76
CA MET A 1 3.83 4.66 -21.52
C MET A 1 2.89 4.34 -20.34
N THR A 2 2.39 5.34 -19.60
CA THR A 2 1.46 5.18 -18.46
C THR A 2 0.00 5.57 -18.74
N SER A 3 -0.34 6.15 -19.91
CA SER A 3 -1.72 6.50 -20.29
C SER A 3 -2.63 5.27 -20.48
N LYS A 4 -2.05 4.08 -20.60
CA LYS A 4 -2.76 2.81 -20.77
C LYS A 4 -3.48 2.29 -19.52
N ILE A 5 -3.25 2.88 -18.35
CA ILE A 5 -3.74 2.34 -17.07
C ILE A 5 -5.25 2.55 -16.87
N LEU A 6 -5.86 3.50 -17.60
CA LEU A 6 -7.29 3.85 -17.46
C LEU A 6 -8.09 3.89 -18.77
N GLY A 7 -7.52 3.44 -19.89
CA GLY A 7 -8.28 3.19 -21.12
C GLY A 7 -8.81 4.44 -21.84
N PHE A 8 -8.20 5.62 -21.64
CA PHE A 8 -8.67 6.87 -22.25
C PHE A 8 -8.06 7.21 -23.61
N ASP A 9 -7.07 6.45 -24.11
CA ASP A 9 -6.51 6.67 -25.44
C ASP A 9 -7.01 5.60 -26.43
N GLU A 10 -7.84 6.08 -27.35
CA GLU A 10 -8.07 5.55 -28.70
C GLU A 10 -8.89 4.27 -28.87
N LEU A 11 -10.17 4.52 -29.16
CA LEU A 11 -11.19 3.66 -29.75
C LEU A 11 -10.87 3.19 -31.19
N LEU A 12 -9.61 3.11 -31.60
CA LEU A 12 -9.21 2.88 -33.00
C LEU A 12 -7.97 1.97 -33.09
N LEU A 13 -8.22 0.68 -33.33
CA LEU A 13 -7.42 -0.32 -34.10
C LEU A 13 -7.44 -1.71 -33.43
N ASN A 14 -8.22 -2.61 -34.05
CA ASN A 14 -8.35 -4.06 -33.83
C ASN A 14 -8.88 -4.59 -32.47
N PRO A 15 -10.11 -5.14 -32.42
CA PRO A 15 -10.78 -5.54 -31.19
C PRO A 15 -10.05 -6.63 -30.38
N ILE A 16 -9.30 -7.52 -31.03
CA ILE A 16 -8.54 -8.59 -30.36
C ILE A 16 -7.37 -8.00 -29.57
N ILE A 17 -6.64 -7.05 -30.15
CA ILE A 17 -5.49 -6.38 -29.53
C ILE A 17 -5.96 -5.43 -28.42
N THR A 18 -7.15 -4.82 -28.59
CA THR A 18 -7.77 -3.97 -27.56
C THR A 18 -8.21 -4.79 -26.34
N MET A 19 -8.75 -5.99 -26.56
CA MET A 19 -9.22 -6.87 -25.49
C MET A 19 -8.06 -7.42 -24.66
N ASP A 20 -6.98 -7.88 -25.31
CA ASP A 20 -5.76 -8.30 -24.61
C ASP A 20 -5.16 -7.14 -23.79
N ASN A 21 -4.97 -5.97 -24.41
CA ASN A 21 -4.41 -4.81 -23.71
C ASN A 21 -5.29 -4.31 -22.56
N SER A 22 -6.62 -4.40 -22.68
CA SER A 22 -7.56 -4.03 -21.63
C SER A 22 -7.52 -5.00 -20.44
N VAL A 23 -7.47 -6.31 -20.72
CA VAL A 23 -7.39 -7.35 -19.68
C VAL A 23 -6.04 -7.30 -18.97
N PHE A 24 -4.93 -7.22 -19.71
CA PHE A 24 -3.59 -7.09 -19.11
C PHE A 24 -3.45 -5.77 -18.34
N GLY A 25 -3.96 -4.65 -18.86
CA GLY A 25 -3.93 -3.36 -18.17
C GLY A 25 -4.71 -3.39 -16.85
N SER A 26 -5.90 -3.99 -16.86
CA SER A 26 -6.73 -4.15 -15.66
C SER A 26 -6.08 -5.08 -14.63
N LEU A 27 -5.47 -6.18 -15.08
CA LEU A 27 -4.77 -7.10 -14.19
C LEU A 27 -3.55 -6.43 -13.53
N HIS A 28 -2.78 -5.66 -14.30
CA HIS A 28 -1.64 -4.92 -13.78
C HIS A 28 -2.05 -3.84 -12.80
N SER A 29 -3.15 -3.11 -13.05
CA SER A 29 -3.64 -2.10 -12.12
C SER A 29 -4.13 -2.72 -10.81
N VAL A 30 -4.89 -3.82 -10.89
CA VAL A 30 -5.34 -4.57 -9.71
C VAL A 30 -4.13 -5.08 -8.92
N ALA A 31 -3.13 -5.68 -9.58
CA ALA A 31 -1.93 -6.16 -8.91
C ALA A 31 -1.13 -5.02 -8.24
N PHE A 32 -1.03 -3.86 -8.91
CA PHE A 32 -0.33 -2.69 -8.40
C PHE A 32 -0.95 -2.13 -7.11
N PHE A 33 -2.27 -2.21 -6.95
CA PHE A 33 -2.93 -1.79 -5.70
C PHE A 33 -3.05 -2.92 -4.67
N ALA A 34 -3.26 -4.16 -5.11
CA ALA A 34 -3.45 -5.30 -4.22
C ALA A 34 -2.18 -5.61 -3.41
N LEU A 35 -1.01 -5.66 -4.05
CA LEU A 35 0.24 -6.01 -3.37
C LEU A 35 0.61 -5.02 -2.25
N PRO A 36 0.64 -3.69 -2.48
CA PRO A 36 0.89 -2.72 -1.42
C PRO A 36 -0.20 -2.70 -0.36
N TYR A 37 -1.46 -3.03 -0.72
CA TYR A 37 -2.55 -3.12 0.24
C TYR A 37 -2.34 -4.26 1.23
N PHE A 38 -2.08 -5.48 0.75
CA PHE A 38 -1.76 -6.59 1.65
C PHE A 38 -0.50 -6.30 2.47
N ALA A 39 0.51 -5.69 1.87
CA ALA A 39 1.72 -5.30 2.57
C ALA A 39 1.45 -4.26 3.68
N SER A 40 0.51 -3.35 3.46
CA SER A 40 0.05 -2.39 4.46
C SER A 40 -0.74 -3.04 5.59
N GLU A 41 -1.57 -4.04 5.30
CA GLU A 41 -2.33 -4.74 6.34
C GLU A 41 -1.42 -5.57 7.24
N VAL A 42 -0.34 -6.16 6.71
CA VAL A 42 0.69 -6.81 7.52
C VAL A 42 1.35 -5.81 8.48
N SER A 43 1.68 -4.61 8.00
CA SER A 43 2.29 -3.57 8.83
C SER A 43 1.32 -3.07 9.92
N LYS A 44 0.04 -2.94 9.59
CA LYS A 44 -1.03 -2.58 10.54
C LYS A 44 -1.23 -3.66 11.61
N ALA A 45 -1.21 -4.93 11.22
CA ALA A 45 -1.33 -6.04 12.16
C ALA A 45 -0.15 -6.10 13.15
N ASP A 46 1.08 -5.79 12.71
CA ASP A 46 2.23 -5.68 13.62
C ASP A 46 2.06 -4.52 14.62
N GLU A 47 1.56 -3.37 14.17
CA GLU A 47 1.27 -2.22 15.03
C GLU A 47 0.19 -2.56 16.08
N GLU A 48 -0.94 -3.12 15.66
CA GLU A 48 -2.01 -3.55 16.58
C GLU A 48 -1.55 -4.62 17.59
N LEU A 49 -0.70 -5.56 17.15
CA LEU A 49 -0.14 -6.58 18.04
C LEU A 49 0.78 -5.94 19.08
N ARG A 50 1.61 -4.96 18.69
CA ARG A 50 2.51 -4.26 19.60
C ARG A 50 1.76 -3.43 20.62
N ASP A 51 0.67 -2.78 20.22
CA ASP A 51 -0.18 -2.04 21.13
C ASP A 51 -0.79 -2.98 22.19
N LYS A 52 -1.33 -4.13 21.77
CA LYS A 52 -1.83 -5.16 22.70
C LYS A 52 -0.74 -5.67 23.65
N VAL A 53 0.47 -5.91 23.14
CA VAL A 53 1.61 -6.35 23.95
C VAL A 53 2.02 -5.27 24.96
N LYS A 54 1.96 -3.99 24.57
CA LYS A 54 2.27 -2.86 25.44
C LYS A 54 1.25 -2.73 26.58
N ASP A 55 -0.03 -2.89 26.27
CA ASP A 55 -1.10 -2.90 27.28
C ASP A 55 -0.93 -4.07 28.26
N GLU A 56 -0.63 -5.27 27.74
CA GLU A 56 -0.38 -6.43 28.59
C GLU A 56 0.87 -6.27 29.45
N PHE A 57 1.95 -5.72 28.88
CA PHE A 57 3.17 -5.37 29.62
C PHE A 57 2.88 -4.42 30.78
N PHE A 58 2.09 -3.37 30.54
CA PHE A 58 1.68 -2.42 31.57
C PHE A 58 0.89 -3.11 32.68
N ARG A 59 -0.10 -3.94 32.32
CA ARG A 59 -0.92 -4.70 33.26
C ARG A 59 -0.08 -5.65 34.12
N LEU A 60 0.86 -6.37 33.51
CA LEU A 60 1.74 -7.31 34.22
C LEU A 60 2.76 -6.61 35.12
N THR A 61 3.18 -5.39 34.76
CA THR A 61 4.08 -4.58 35.58
C THR A 61 3.42 -4.11 36.87
N LEU A 62 2.10 -3.87 36.85
CA LEU A 62 1.33 -3.46 38.03
C LEU A 62 1.13 -4.61 39.04
N ARG A 63 1.21 -5.88 38.61
CA ARG A 63 1.13 -7.06 39.50
C ARG A 63 2.52 -7.47 39.98
N LYS A 64 2.76 -7.38 41.30
CA LYS A 64 4.04 -7.80 41.94
C LYS A 64 4.45 -9.25 41.63
N SER A 65 3.52 -10.16 41.36
CA SER A 65 3.81 -11.58 41.08
C SER A 65 4.23 -11.87 39.63
N THR A 66 4.04 -10.96 38.68
CA THR A 66 4.28 -11.17 37.24
C THR A 66 5.48 -10.40 36.69
N LYS A 67 6.38 -9.94 37.57
CA LYS A 67 7.53 -9.10 37.24
C LYS A 67 8.47 -9.71 36.19
N ALA A 68 8.65 -11.04 36.20
CA ALA A 68 9.46 -11.73 35.19
C ALA A 68 8.80 -11.73 33.79
N GLY A 69 7.47 -11.86 33.74
CA GLY A 69 6.70 -11.83 32.49
C GLY A 69 6.65 -10.44 31.87
N SER A 70 6.53 -9.39 32.69
CA SER A 70 6.61 -8.03 32.19
C SER A 70 8.01 -7.70 31.65
N GLU A 71 9.08 -8.09 32.36
CA GLU A 71 10.44 -7.85 31.88
C GLU A 71 10.71 -8.48 30.50
N LEU A 72 10.18 -9.69 30.26
CA LEU A 72 10.30 -10.38 28.97
C LEU A 72 9.58 -9.61 27.84
N LEU A 73 8.35 -9.14 28.07
CA LEU A 73 7.61 -8.33 27.11
C LEU A 73 8.29 -6.97 26.86
N GLY A 74 8.88 -6.37 27.90
CA GLY A 74 9.68 -5.16 27.78
C GLY A 74 10.91 -5.35 26.88
N ARG A 75 11.60 -6.50 27.02
CA ARG A 75 12.72 -6.87 26.14
C ARG A 75 12.24 -7.15 24.71
N PHE A 76 11.10 -7.82 24.54
CA PHE A 76 10.51 -8.07 23.23
C PHE A 76 10.19 -6.76 22.48
N MET A 77 9.55 -5.79 23.14
CA MET A 77 9.26 -4.48 22.56
C MET A 77 10.52 -3.72 22.13
N LYS A 78 11.60 -3.79 22.93
CA LYS A 78 12.88 -3.13 22.62
C LYS A 78 13.67 -3.83 21.51
N ALA A 79 13.63 -5.16 21.45
CA ALA A 79 14.43 -5.93 20.50
C ALA A 79 13.82 -5.98 19.10
N LYS A 80 12.48 -6.06 19.00
CA LYS A 80 11.82 -6.28 17.72
C LYS A 80 11.53 -4.95 17.03
N ARG A 81 12.15 -4.69 15.88
CA ARG A 81 11.81 -3.54 15.00
C ARG A 81 10.40 -3.70 14.40
N HIS A 82 9.72 -2.58 14.13
CA HIS A 82 8.43 -2.59 13.44
C HIS A 82 8.53 -3.36 12.13
N LEU A 83 7.57 -4.25 11.89
CA LEU A 83 7.50 -4.98 10.65
C LEU A 83 6.81 -4.08 9.61
N VAL A 84 7.63 -3.42 8.79
CA VAL A 84 7.13 -2.60 7.68
C VAL A 84 7.69 -3.17 6.39
N LEU A 85 6.79 -3.56 5.49
CA LEU A 85 7.18 -3.99 4.16
C LEU A 85 7.51 -2.76 3.32
N THR A 86 8.63 -2.84 2.60
CA THR A 86 9.13 -1.73 1.79
C THR A 86 9.47 -2.17 0.38
N ALA A 87 9.29 -1.26 -0.59
CA ALA A 87 9.87 -1.40 -1.92
C ALA A 87 11.27 -0.81 -1.90
N TRP A 88 12.30 -1.67 -1.97
CA TRP A 88 13.72 -1.29 -1.98
C TRP A 88 14.13 -0.31 -0.86
N GLY A 89 13.44 -0.31 0.29
CA GLY A 89 13.70 0.61 1.39
C GLY A 89 13.28 2.07 1.16
N VAL A 90 12.77 2.42 -0.03
CA VAL A 90 12.37 3.79 -0.39
C VAL A 90 10.91 4.04 -0.03
N PHE A 91 10.03 3.11 -0.42
CA PHE A 91 8.60 3.24 -0.18
C PHE A 91 8.17 2.31 0.93
N GLN A 92 7.53 2.85 1.96
CA GLN A 92 6.84 2.05 2.96
C GLN A 92 5.43 1.77 2.49
N PHE A 93 5.05 0.50 2.44
CA PHE A 93 3.69 0.11 2.11
C PHE A 93 2.77 0.38 3.30
N LYS A 94 2.32 1.62 3.41
CA LYS A 94 1.29 2.06 4.34
C LYS A 94 0.06 2.51 3.54
N LYS A 95 -1.09 2.66 4.21
CA LYS A 95 -2.31 3.19 3.58
C LYS A 95 -2.06 4.52 2.86
N GLY A 96 -1.20 5.39 3.41
CA GLY A 96 -0.79 6.64 2.77
C GLY A 96 -0.13 6.46 1.40
N PHE A 97 0.64 5.39 1.19
CA PHE A 97 1.24 5.08 -0.12
C PHE A 97 0.18 4.76 -1.18
N LEU A 98 -0.87 4.00 -0.82
CA LEU A 98 -1.97 3.70 -1.74
C LEU A 98 -2.71 4.96 -2.17
N PHE A 99 -3.03 5.84 -1.22
CA PHE A 99 -3.70 7.11 -1.52
C PHE A 99 -2.83 8.03 -2.38
N ALA A 100 -1.54 8.14 -2.07
CA ALA A 100 -0.60 8.90 -2.89
C ALA A 100 -0.52 8.34 -4.31
N SER A 101 -0.43 7.02 -4.45
CA SER A 101 -0.36 6.35 -5.75
C SER A 101 -1.64 6.56 -6.58
N ALA A 102 -2.81 6.44 -5.96
CA ALA A 102 -4.10 6.73 -6.60
C ALA A 102 -4.18 8.20 -7.05
N GLY A 103 -3.73 9.13 -6.21
CA GLY A 103 -3.65 10.55 -6.53
C GLY A 103 -2.78 10.81 -7.76
N VAL A 104 -1.56 10.24 -7.81
CA VAL A 104 -0.65 10.36 -8.96
C VAL A 104 -1.31 9.83 -10.23
N VAL A 105 -1.95 8.65 -10.18
CA VAL A 105 -2.65 8.08 -11.33
C VAL A 105 -3.76 9.02 -11.82
N ILE A 106 -4.61 9.53 -10.93
CA ILE A 106 -5.70 10.44 -11.31
C ILE A 106 -5.13 11.72 -11.92
N THR A 107 -4.15 12.36 -11.27
CA THR A 107 -3.55 13.61 -11.73
C THR A 107 -2.92 13.46 -13.11
N TYR A 108 -2.16 12.39 -13.35
CA TYR A 108 -1.57 12.15 -14.66
C TYR A 108 -2.62 11.94 -15.75
N ASN A 109 -3.69 11.19 -15.46
CA ASN A 109 -4.75 10.98 -16.44
C ASN A 109 -5.49 12.28 -16.76
N LEU A 110 -5.78 13.11 -15.76
CA LEU A 110 -6.39 14.42 -15.98
C LEU A 110 -5.49 15.33 -16.81
N LEU A 111 -4.19 15.35 -16.54
CA LEU A 111 -3.22 16.13 -17.31
C LEU A 111 -3.17 15.69 -18.78
N ILE A 112 -3.15 14.39 -19.04
CA ILE A 112 -3.16 13.84 -20.41
C ILE A 112 -4.46 14.22 -21.12
N LEU A 113 -5.61 14.10 -20.44
CA LEU A 113 -6.90 14.50 -21.00
C LEU A 113 -6.91 15.98 -21.38
N GLN A 114 -6.37 16.86 -20.54
CA GLN A 114 -6.25 18.29 -20.82
C GLN A 114 -5.37 18.55 -22.06
N LEU A 115 -4.18 17.95 -22.12
CA LEU A 115 -3.27 18.09 -23.26
C LEU A 115 -3.92 17.59 -24.57
N ASN A 116 -4.61 16.45 -24.54
CA ASN A 116 -5.31 15.91 -25.70
C ASN A 116 -6.45 16.82 -26.17
N THR A 117 -7.14 17.50 -25.25
CA THR A 117 -8.18 18.48 -25.62
C THR A 117 -7.60 19.77 -26.19
N GLU A 118 -6.41 20.20 -25.77
CA GLU A 118 -5.75 21.38 -26.34
C GLU A 118 -5.13 21.11 -27.72
N ILE A 119 -4.58 19.92 -27.95
CA ILE A 119 -4.01 19.53 -29.25
C ILE A 119 -5.10 19.39 -30.34
N LYS A 120 -6.36 19.11 -29.95
CA LYS A 120 -7.49 18.93 -30.88
C LYS A 120 -8.24 20.22 -31.22
N ARG A 121 -7.91 21.36 -30.59
CA ARG A 121 -8.55 22.66 -30.84
C ARG A 121 -7.67 23.52 -31.74
#